data_AF-A0A9D8XD37-F1
#
_entry.id   AF-A0A9D8XD37-F1
#
_cell.length_a   1.000
_cell.length_b   1.000
_cell.length_c   1.000
_cell.angle_alpha   90.00
_cell.angle_beta   90.00
_cell.angle_gamma   90.00
#
_symmetry.space_group_name_H-M   'P 1'
#
loop_
_entity.id
_entity.type
_entity.pdbx_description
1 polymer ?
#
loop_
_entity_poly.entity_id
_entity_poly.type
_entity_poly.pdbx_seq_one_letter_code
_entity_poly.pdbx_strand_id
1 'polypeptide(L)'
;MARIVVLDSISQDGLNLLEAAPGIEYEVKTGLKGEELRNTLMEFDGAICRSGVKLTAEILEGNTRLKAIARAGVGTDNIDKNMATRQGMIVMNTPSGNTLSTAEHALALMYGLTRFVAPAN
;
A
#
# COMPACT_ATOMS: atom_id res chain seq x y z
N MET A 1 14.63 -6.17 -16.50
CA MET A 1 13.82 -5.07 -15.95
C MET A 1 12.94 -5.62 -14.85
N ALA A 2 12.83 -4.94 -13.71
CA ALA A 2 11.91 -5.33 -12.64
C ALA A 2 10.52 -4.77 -12.96
N ARG A 3 9.48 -5.60 -12.88
CA ARG A 3 8.10 -5.16 -13.12
C ARG A 3 7.39 -4.88 -11.81
N ILE A 4 6.79 -3.69 -11.66
CA ILE A 4 6.10 -3.24 -10.46
C ILE A 4 4.61 -3.02 -10.77
N VAL A 5 3.71 -3.56 -9.95
CA VAL A 5 2.27 -3.27 -10.07
C VAL A 5 1.83 -2.31 -8.98
N VAL A 6 1.13 -1.25 -9.36
CA VAL A 6 0.48 -0.30 -8.44
C VAL A 6 -1.00 -0.65 -8.35
N LEU A 7 -1.40 -1.18 -7.19
CA LEU A 7 -2.72 -1.81 -6.96
C LEU A 7 -3.79 -0.85 -6.44
N ASP A 8 -3.38 0.32 -5.95
CA ASP A 8 -4.24 1.36 -5.40
C ASP A 8 -3.81 2.73 -5.91
N SER A 9 -4.70 3.72 -5.90
CA SER A 9 -4.34 5.09 -6.24
C SER A 9 -3.33 5.67 -5.23
N ILE A 10 -2.17 6.09 -5.76
CA ILE A 10 -1.10 6.77 -5.02
C ILE A 10 -0.85 8.16 -5.61
N SER A 11 -0.04 8.98 -4.93
CA SER A 11 0.31 10.31 -5.43
C SER A 11 1.10 10.24 -6.74
N GLN A 12 0.93 11.27 -7.58
CA GLN A 12 1.69 11.40 -8.83
C GLN A 12 3.20 11.43 -8.57
N ASP A 13 3.65 12.02 -7.47
CA ASP A 13 5.06 12.03 -7.09
C ASP A 13 5.65 10.63 -6.96
N GLY A 14 4.88 9.69 -6.40
CA GLY A 14 5.29 8.28 -6.32
C GLY A 14 5.41 7.62 -7.69
N LEU A 15 4.50 7.93 -8.61
CA LEU A 15 4.55 7.44 -9.99
C LEU A 15 5.74 8.04 -10.76
N ASN A 16 6.01 9.34 -10.57
CA ASN A 16 7.14 10.02 -11.19
C ASN A 16 8.49 9.39 -10.76
N LEU A 17 8.59 8.95 -9.50
CA LEU A 17 9.78 8.23 -9.02
C LEU A 17 9.96 6.86 -9.70
N LEU A 18 8.86 6.14 -9.97
CA LEU A 18 8.91 4.87 -10.69
C LEU A 18 9.30 5.08 -12.16
N GLU A 19 8.74 6.10 -12.82
CA GLU A 19 9.04 6.47 -14.20
C GLU A 19 10.52 6.86 -14.37
N ALA A 20 11.09 7.59 -13.41
CA ALA A 20 12.48 8.04 -13.45
C ALA A 20 13.48 6.94 -13.06
N ALA A 21 13.04 5.83 -12.48
CA ALA A 21 13.92 4.79 -11.96
C ALA A 21 14.45 3.88 -13.08
N PRO A 22 15.78 3.81 -13.31
CA PRO A 22 16.32 2.96 -14.36
C PRO A 22 16.10 1.48 -14.03
N GLY A 23 15.68 0.71 -15.04
CA GLY A 23 15.49 -0.74 -14.91
C GLY A 23 14.18 -1.15 -14.24
N ILE A 24 13.26 -0.21 -14.01
CA ILE A 24 11.90 -0.46 -13.52
C ILE A 24 10.90 -0.21 -14.65
N GLU A 25 9.95 -1.12 -14.80
CA GLU A 25 8.68 -0.87 -15.51
C GLU A 25 7.55 -0.96 -14.48
N TYR A 26 6.53 -0.12 -14.62
CA TYR A 26 5.35 -0.22 -13.75
C TYR A 26 4.04 -0.19 -14.52
N GLU A 27 3.02 -0.83 -13.93
CA GLU A 27 1.64 -0.79 -14.41
C GLU A 27 0.72 -0.42 -13.26
N VAL A 28 -0.26 0.44 -13.52
CA VAL A 28 -1.30 0.80 -12.55
C VAL A 28 -2.54 -0.07 -12.82
N LYS A 29 -2.88 -0.96 -11.88
CA LYS A 29 -4.05 -1.85 -11.96
C LYS A 29 -4.85 -1.77 -10.66
N THR A 30 -5.79 -0.83 -10.61
CA THR A 30 -6.60 -0.57 -9.42
C THR A 30 -7.88 -1.41 -9.38
N GLY A 31 -8.35 -1.74 -8.19
CA GLY A 31 -9.67 -2.37 -7.99
C GLY A 31 -9.69 -3.89 -8.15
N LEU A 32 -8.52 -4.52 -8.32
CA LEU A 32 -8.36 -5.97 -8.42
C LEU A 32 -8.80 -6.69 -7.15
N LYS A 33 -9.45 -7.86 -7.30
CA LYS A 33 -9.92 -8.70 -6.19
C LYS A 33 -9.80 -10.18 -6.53
N GLY A 34 -9.76 -11.02 -5.50
CA GLY A 34 -9.81 -12.49 -5.64
C GLY A 34 -8.74 -13.02 -6.58
N GLU A 35 -9.14 -13.92 -7.49
CA GLU A 35 -8.26 -14.56 -8.46
C GLU A 35 -7.56 -13.57 -9.40
N GLU A 36 -8.22 -12.47 -9.80
CA GLU A 36 -7.61 -11.48 -10.69
C GLU A 36 -6.40 -10.80 -10.02
N LEU A 37 -6.53 -10.47 -8.73
CA LEU A 37 -5.44 -9.92 -7.93
C LEU A 37 -4.32 -10.94 -7.77
N ARG A 38 -4.66 -12.19 -7.44
CA ARG A 38 -3.71 -13.29 -7.28
C ARG A 38 -2.90 -13.53 -8.56
N ASN A 39 -3.57 -13.66 -9.70
CA ASN A 39 -2.94 -13.88 -11.01
C ASN A 39 -2.06 -12.70 -11.40
N THR A 40 -2.55 -11.47 -11.20
CA THR A 40 -1.75 -10.27 -11.46
C THR A 40 -0.47 -10.31 -10.64
N LEU A 41 -0.52 -10.58 -9.34
CA LEU A 41 0.68 -10.61 -8.49
C LEU A 41 1.73 -11.65 -8.93
N MET A 42 1.35 -12.71 -9.65
CA MET A 42 2.29 -13.71 -10.18
C MET A 42 3.09 -13.19 -11.38
N GLU A 43 2.67 -12.09 -12.01
CA GLU A 43 3.32 -11.51 -13.19
C GLU A 43 4.35 -10.41 -12.87
N PHE A 44 4.43 -9.97 -11.61
CA PHE A 44 5.23 -8.81 -11.19
C PHE A 44 6.27 -9.18 -10.13
N ASP A 45 7.38 -8.44 -10.14
CA ASP A 45 8.47 -8.56 -9.19
C ASP A 45 8.21 -7.76 -7.90
N GLY A 46 7.39 -6.71 -7.97
CA GLY A 46 6.99 -5.91 -6.81
C GLY A 46 5.56 -5.40 -6.89
N ALA A 47 4.95 -5.13 -5.74
CA ALA A 47 3.61 -4.58 -5.64
C ALA A 47 3.58 -3.35 -4.72
N ILE A 48 2.87 -2.31 -5.13
CA ILE A 48 2.61 -1.11 -4.33
C ILE A 48 1.11 -1.04 -4.05
N CYS A 49 0.73 -0.94 -2.78
CA CYS A 49 -0.66 -0.82 -2.36
C CYS A 49 -0.88 0.28 -1.33
N ARG A 50 -2.15 0.61 -1.05
CA ARG A 50 -2.61 1.42 0.08
C ARG A 50 -3.54 0.57 0.94
N SER A 51 -4.79 0.98 1.08
CA SER A 51 -5.79 0.32 1.92
C SER A 51 -6.91 -0.33 1.10
N GLY A 52 -6.89 -0.22 -0.23
CA GLY A 52 -7.98 -0.69 -1.10
C GLY A 52 -7.93 -2.19 -1.30
N VAL A 53 -6.74 -2.74 -1.58
CA VAL A 53 -6.55 -4.19 -1.69
C VAL A 53 -6.28 -4.86 -0.34
N LYS A 54 -6.63 -6.14 -0.23
CA LYS A 54 -6.25 -7.01 0.88
C LYS A 54 -5.39 -8.15 0.35
N LEU A 55 -4.14 -8.21 0.80
CA LEU A 55 -3.17 -9.24 0.45
C LEU A 55 -3.20 -10.33 1.52
N THR A 56 -4.26 -11.14 1.53
CA THR A 56 -4.44 -12.25 2.47
C THR A 56 -3.50 -13.41 2.15
N ALA A 57 -3.39 -14.39 3.07
CA ALA A 57 -2.66 -15.63 2.80
C ALA A 57 -3.06 -16.29 1.48
N GLU A 58 -4.36 -16.41 1.22
CA GLU A 58 -4.93 -16.99 -0.01
C GLU A 58 -4.52 -16.24 -1.28
N ILE A 59 -4.28 -14.93 -1.21
CA ILE A 59 -3.84 -14.14 -2.36
C ILE A 59 -2.34 -14.32 -2.62
N LEU A 60 -1.54 -14.47 -1.56
CA LEU A 60 -0.08 -14.53 -1.63
C LEU A 60 0.47 -15.95 -1.82
N GLU A 61 -0.28 -16.98 -1.41
CA GLU A 61 0.17 -18.36 -1.40
C GLU A 61 0.54 -18.88 -2.80
N GLY A 62 1.69 -19.52 -2.95
CA GLY A 62 2.11 -20.12 -4.22
C GLY A 62 2.56 -19.10 -5.28
N ASN A 63 2.69 -17.82 -4.92
CA ASN A 63 3.33 -16.85 -5.78
C ASN A 63 4.85 -17.11 -5.82
N THR A 64 5.39 -17.25 -7.02
CA THR A 64 6.79 -17.61 -7.27
C THR A 64 7.64 -16.46 -7.82
N ARG A 65 7.04 -15.28 -8.04
CA ARG A 65 7.71 -14.15 -8.72
C ARG A 65 7.83 -12.90 -7.86
N LEU A 66 6.81 -12.60 -7.06
CA LEU A 66 6.75 -11.38 -6.26
C LEU A 66 7.83 -11.40 -5.17
N LYS A 67 8.64 -10.33 -5.10
CA LYS A 67 9.79 -10.22 -4.17
C LYS A 67 9.54 -9.20 -3.07
N ALA A 68 8.78 -8.15 -3.38
CA ALA A 68 8.56 -7.06 -2.44
C ALA A 68 7.14 -6.48 -2.54
N ILE A 69 6.59 -6.11 -1.40
CA ILE A 69 5.31 -5.43 -1.25
C ILE A 69 5.58 -4.13 -0.48
N ALA A 70 5.26 -2.99 -1.07
CA ALA A 70 5.36 -1.69 -0.42
C ALA A 70 3.96 -1.11 -0.18
N ARG A 71 3.64 -0.77 1.06
CA ARG A 71 2.41 -0.06 1.40
C ARG A 71 2.67 1.44 1.54
N ALA A 72 1.99 2.23 0.71
CA ALA A 72 1.91 3.68 0.84
C ALA A 72 0.96 4.07 2.00
N GLY A 73 1.41 3.81 3.22
CA GLY A 73 0.70 4.08 4.47
C GLY A 73 1.49 3.59 5.69
N VAL A 74 1.04 3.97 6.89
CA VAL A 74 1.70 3.59 8.16
C VAL A 74 1.36 2.15 8.56
N GLY A 75 0.09 1.80 8.62
CA GLY A 75 -0.33 0.43 8.99
C GLY A 75 -0.02 -0.57 7.89
N THR A 76 0.07 -1.85 8.26
CA THR A 76 0.25 -2.98 7.31
C THR A 76 -0.87 -4.01 7.46
N ASP A 77 -2.02 -3.62 8.03
CA ASP A 77 -3.06 -4.55 8.49
C ASP A 77 -3.80 -5.28 7.35
N ASN A 78 -3.70 -4.76 6.13
CA ASN A 78 -4.26 -5.37 4.93
C ASN A 78 -3.28 -6.35 4.24
N ILE A 79 -2.14 -6.68 4.85
CA ILE A 79 -1.13 -7.58 4.31
C ILE A 79 -0.88 -8.71 5.30
N ASP A 80 -1.00 -9.95 4.85
CA ASP A 80 -0.58 -11.12 5.61
C ASP A 80 0.95 -11.23 5.60
N LYS A 81 1.57 -10.60 6.61
CA LYS A 81 3.02 -10.58 6.77
C LYS A 81 3.62 -11.97 7.02
N ASN A 82 2.87 -12.88 7.64
CA ASN A 82 3.36 -14.23 7.92
C ASN A 82 3.46 -15.02 6.62
N MET A 83 2.43 -14.97 5.77
CA MET A 83 2.47 -15.59 4.45
C MET A 83 3.54 -14.95 3.57
N ALA A 84 3.61 -13.62 3.53
CA ALA A 84 4.64 -12.90 2.77
C ALA A 84 6.06 -13.36 3.16
N THR A 85 6.34 -13.44 4.46
CA THR A 85 7.65 -13.90 4.97
C THR A 85 7.94 -15.35 4.57
N ARG A 86 6.95 -16.26 4.67
CA ARG A 86 7.11 -17.67 4.26
C ARG A 86 7.40 -17.83 2.76
N GLN A 87 6.83 -16.97 1.93
CA GLN A 87 7.07 -16.93 0.48
C GLN A 87 8.35 -16.15 0.10
N GLY A 88 9.11 -15.64 1.08
CA GLY A 88 10.34 -14.88 0.83
C GLY A 88 10.12 -13.44 0.34
N MET A 89 8.92 -12.89 0.56
CA MET A 89 8.55 -11.53 0.17
C MET A 89 8.85 -10.52 1.28
N ILE A 90 9.47 -9.41 0.92
CA ILE A 90 9.72 -8.30 1.85
C ILE A 90 8.47 -7.40 1.89
N VAL A 91 8.02 -7.03 3.10
CA VAL A 91 6.94 -6.05 3.29
C VAL A 91 7.51 -4.75 3.85
N MET A 92 7.24 -3.63 3.18
CA MET A 92 7.67 -2.29 3.55
C MET A 92 6.46 -1.35 3.71
N ASN A 93 6.60 -0.30 4.51
CA ASN A 93 5.57 0.71 4.75
C ASN A 93 6.21 2.12 4.87
N THR A 94 5.39 3.14 5.09
CA THR A 94 5.83 4.53 5.30
C THR A 94 5.48 4.99 6.74
N PRO A 95 6.24 4.59 7.77
CA PRO A 95 5.82 4.69 9.18
C PRO A 95 5.61 6.13 9.68
N SER A 96 6.32 7.11 9.11
CA SER A 96 6.22 8.52 9.49
C SER A 96 5.43 9.37 8.49
N GLY A 97 4.82 8.75 7.47
CA GLY A 97 4.24 9.47 6.33
C GLY A 97 3.06 10.38 6.68
N ASN A 98 2.40 10.18 7.84
CA ASN A 98 1.25 10.96 8.29
C ASN A 98 1.48 11.68 9.63
N THR A 99 2.71 11.78 10.12
CA THR A 99 2.99 12.33 11.46
C THR A 99 2.48 13.77 11.59
N LEU A 100 2.78 14.63 10.62
CA LEU A 100 2.35 16.03 10.63
C LEU A 100 0.83 16.17 10.51
N SER A 101 0.22 15.51 9.51
CA SER A 101 -1.23 15.57 9.30
C SER A 101 -2.01 15.04 10.51
N THR A 102 -1.47 14.04 11.21
CA THR A 102 -2.08 13.49 12.43
C THR A 102 -2.00 14.51 13.57
N ALA A 103 -0.87 15.21 13.73
CA ALA A 103 -0.71 16.25 14.73
C ALA A 103 -1.65 17.45 14.46
N GLU A 104 -1.71 17.91 13.20
CA GLU A 104 -2.63 18.97 12.77
C GLU A 104 -4.09 18.59 13.03
N HIS A 105 -4.48 17.36 12.68
CA HIS A 105 -5.84 16.88 12.92
C HIS A 105 -6.17 16.78 14.41
N ALA A 106 -5.25 16.30 15.24
CA ALA A 106 -5.45 16.23 16.69
C ALA A 106 -5.67 17.63 17.30
N LEU A 107 -4.86 18.62 16.91
CA LEU A 107 -5.05 20.00 17.34
C LEU A 107 -6.39 20.56 16.85
N ALA A 108 -6.75 20.33 15.59
CA ALA A 108 -8.02 20.76 15.03
C ALA A 108 -9.21 20.17 15.80
N LEU A 109 -9.16 18.88 16.15
CA LEU A 109 -10.18 18.23 16.97
C LEU A 109 -10.26 18.84 18.39
N MET A 110 -9.12 19.10 19.05
CA MET A 110 -9.10 19.75 20.36
C MET A 110 -9.75 21.13 20.36
N TYR A 111 -9.46 21.94 19.33
CA TYR A 111 -10.10 23.25 19.16
C TYR A 111 -11.59 23.12 18.83
N GLY A 112 -11.96 22.20 17.93
CA GLY A 112 -13.34 21.95 17.53
C GLY A 112 -14.23 21.57 18.71
N LEU A 113 -13.74 20.70 19.60
CA LEU A 113 -14.42 20.30 20.83
C LEU A 113 -14.61 21.48 21.79
N THR A 114 -13.56 22.27 22.01
CA THR A 114 -13.59 23.42 22.94
C THR A 114 -14.56 24.51 22.48
N ARG A 115 -14.78 24.63 21.16
CA ARG A 115 -15.62 25.65 20.55
C ARG A 115 -16.99 25.11 20.10
N PHE A 116 -17.31 23.85 20.43
CA PHE A 116 -18.56 23.20 20.05
C PHE A 116 -18.87 23.32 18.55
N VAL A 117 -17.84 23.23 17.71
CA VAL A 117 -17.97 23.40 16.26
C VAL A 117 -18.77 22.25 15.64
N ALA A 118 -18.60 21.04 16.18
CA ALA A 118 -19.41 19.89 15.85
C ALA A 118 -20.05 19.34 17.14
N PRO A 119 -21.34 18.96 17.10
CA PRO A 119 -21.95 18.24 18.21
C PRO A 119 -21.26 16.89 18.40
N ALA A 120 -21.14 16.44 19.66
CA ALA A 120 -20.85 15.04 19.93
C ALA A 120 -22.06 14.21 19.46
N ASN A 121 -21.79 13.11 18.76
CA ASN A 121 -22.82 12.18 18.30
C ASN A 121 -23.56 11.53 19.47
#